data_AF-A0A3N5JTH9-F1
#
_entry.id   AF-A0A3N5JTH9-F1
#
_cell.length_a   1.000
_cell.length_b   1.000
_cell.length_c   1.000
_cell.angle_alpha   90.00
_cell.angle_beta   90.00
_cell.angle_gamma   90.00
#
_symmetry.space_group_name_H-M   'P 1'
#
loop_
_entity.id
_entity.type
_entity.pdbx_description
1 polymer ?
#
loop_
_entity_poly.entity_id
_entity_poly.type
_entity_poly.pdbx_seq_one_letter_code
_entity_poly.pdbx_strand_id
1 'polypeptide(L)'
;MTDTGKGRVLGIGGIFFRSADLPPAAFTVWSAFAADTAYFGNSSQSYMINLVVDDLDAALARVAVGGATVLEEREEHDFGRFGWFIDPDGHRVELWEPPEAE
;
A
#
# COMPACT_ATOMS: atom_id res chain seq x y z
N MET A 1 -2.31 1.92 28.63
CA MET A 1 -0.86 2.11 28.45
C MET A 1 -0.31 0.84 27.84
N THR A 2 -0.40 0.72 26.52
CA THR A 2 0.33 -0.25 25.70
C THR A 2 0.41 0.42 24.35
N ASP A 3 1.55 1.07 24.11
CA ASP A 3 1.94 1.52 22.79
C ASP A 3 2.14 0.27 21.94
N THR A 4 1.09 -0.14 21.24
CA THR A 4 1.12 -1.14 20.16
C THR A 4 1.77 -0.48 18.97
N GLY A 5 3.10 -0.29 19.02
CA GLY A 5 3.86 0.39 17.99
C GLY A 5 3.71 -0.34 16.64
N LYS A 6 2.77 0.13 15.81
CA LYS A 6 2.67 -0.22 14.40
C LYS A 6 3.94 0.33 13.71
N GLY A 7 4.75 -0.57 13.16
CA GLY A 7 5.95 -0.24 12.39
C GLY A 7 7.05 0.43 13.23
N ARG A 8 8.02 -0.34 13.72
CA ARG A 8 9.20 0.22 14.41
C ARG A 8 10.36 0.35 13.43
N VAL A 9 10.95 1.54 13.31
CA VAL A 9 12.24 1.74 12.62
C VAL A 9 13.33 1.19 13.54
N LEU A 10 14.01 0.12 13.12
CA LEU A 10 14.93 -0.65 13.98
C LEU A 10 16.40 -0.22 13.90
N GLY A 11 16.71 1.01 13.46
CA GLY A 11 18.10 1.48 13.26
C GLY A 11 18.80 0.86 12.04
N ILE A 12 18.18 -0.13 11.41
CA ILE A 12 18.34 -0.52 10.01
C ILE A 12 17.39 0.40 9.25
N GLY A 13 17.82 1.05 8.17
CA GLY A 13 17.06 2.09 7.46
C GLY A 13 15.79 1.60 6.75
N GLY A 14 14.82 1.05 7.50
CA GLY A 14 13.59 0.46 6.98
C GLY A 14 12.51 0.29 8.04
N ILE A 15 11.35 -0.17 7.56
CA ILE A 15 10.15 -0.46 8.34
C ILE A 15 9.86 -1.95 8.25
N PHE A 16 9.44 -2.56 9.35
CA PHE A 16 9.08 -3.97 9.42
C PHE A 16 7.56 -4.11 9.51
N PHE A 17 6.97 -4.85 8.58
CA PHE A 17 5.58 -5.30 8.65
C PHE A 17 5.57 -6.73 9.20
N ARG A 18 5.13 -6.90 10.45
CA ARG A 18 4.98 -8.23 11.02
C ARG A 18 3.66 -8.82 10.54
N SER A 19 3.64 -10.09 10.15
CA SER A 19 2.40 -10.78 9.76
C SER A 19 1.33 -10.73 10.86
N ALA A 20 1.75 -10.70 12.13
CA ALA A 20 0.84 -10.56 13.28
C ALA A 20 0.19 -9.16 13.41
N ASP A 21 0.69 -8.15 12.69
CA ASP A 21 0.15 -6.79 12.68
C ASP A 21 -0.76 -6.53 11.46
N LEU A 22 -0.87 -7.49 10.53
CA LEU A 22 -1.74 -7.37 9.37
C LEU A 22 -3.21 -7.63 9.76
N PRO A 23 -4.18 -7.01 9.06
CA PRO A 23 -5.60 -7.37 9.22
C PRO A 23 -5.83 -8.89 9.03
N PRO A 24 -6.81 -9.51 9.70
CA PRO A 24 -6.98 -10.96 9.67
C PRO A 24 -7.18 -11.57 8.27
N ALA A 25 -7.79 -10.81 7.34
CA ALA A 25 -8.01 -11.22 5.96
C ALA A 25 -6.85 -10.88 5.00
N ALA A 26 -5.77 -10.28 5.50
CA ALA A 26 -4.64 -9.84 4.68
C ALA A 26 -3.56 -10.92 4.53
N PHE A 27 -2.84 -10.85 3.42
CA PHE A 27 -1.71 -11.72 3.11
C PHE A 27 -0.71 -10.99 2.21
N THR A 28 0.53 -11.48 2.19
CA THR A 28 1.54 -11.00 1.23
C THR A 28 1.37 -11.73 -0.09
N VAL A 29 1.27 -10.98 -1.18
CA VAL A 29 1.30 -11.49 -2.55
C VAL A 29 2.63 -11.13 -3.19
N TRP A 30 3.21 -12.09 -3.90
CA TRP A 30 4.26 -11.84 -4.86
C TRP A 30 3.77 -12.27 -6.24
N SER A 31 3.83 -11.37 -7.21
CA SER A 31 3.37 -11.62 -8.57
C SER A 31 4.29 -10.95 -9.58
N ALA A 32 4.39 -11.55 -10.76
CA ALA A 32 5.09 -10.96 -11.89
C ALA A 32 4.09 -10.22 -12.80
N PHE A 33 4.53 -9.10 -13.37
CA PHE A 33 3.83 -8.43 -14.45
C PHE A 33 4.48 -8.73 -15.80
N ALA A 34 3.72 -8.59 -16.89
CA ALA A 34 4.28 -8.61 -18.23
C ALA A 34 5.33 -7.50 -18.37
N ALA A 35 6.38 -7.76 -19.15
CA ALA A 35 7.48 -6.80 -19.35
C ALA A 35 7.03 -5.48 -19.99
N ASP A 36 5.89 -5.49 -20.69
CA ASP A 36 5.26 -4.36 -21.36
C ASP A 36 3.98 -3.86 -20.64
N THR A 37 3.82 -4.18 -19.35
CA THR A 37 2.67 -3.72 -18.57
C THR A 37 2.56 -2.19 -18.55
N ALA A 38 1.36 -1.68 -18.79
CA ALA A 38 1.04 -0.26 -18.58
C ALA A 38 0.55 0.03 -17.15
N TYR A 39 0.42 -1.01 -16.30
CA TYR A 39 -0.24 -0.92 -15.00
C TYR A 39 0.42 0.08 -14.04
N PHE A 40 1.74 0.21 -14.10
CA PHE A 40 2.49 1.14 -13.23
C PHE A 40 2.34 2.62 -13.65
N GLY A 41 1.83 2.90 -14.85
CA GLY A 41 1.65 4.25 -15.41
C GLY A 41 2.96 4.91 -15.89
N ASN A 42 4.07 4.70 -15.19
CA ASN A 42 5.40 5.16 -15.59
C ASN A 42 6.21 4.00 -16.22
N SER A 43 6.68 4.17 -17.45
CA SER A 43 7.45 3.15 -18.17
C SER A 43 8.85 2.89 -17.59
N SER A 44 9.39 3.80 -16.78
CA SER A 44 10.66 3.56 -16.08
C SER A 44 10.50 2.80 -14.76
N GLN A 45 9.27 2.61 -14.29
CA GLN A 45 9.01 1.88 -13.05
C GLN A 45 9.06 0.38 -13.30
N SER A 46 9.96 -0.32 -12.60
CA SER A 46 10.22 -1.74 -12.79
C SER A 46 9.47 -2.66 -11.82
N TYR A 47 8.92 -2.10 -10.75
CA TYR A 47 8.12 -2.81 -9.75
C TYR A 47 7.12 -1.85 -9.11
N MET A 48 6.07 -2.39 -8.51
CA MET A 48 5.14 -1.65 -7.66
C MET A 48 5.03 -2.34 -6.32
N ILE A 49 4.94 -1.55 -5.26
CA ILE A 49 4.65 -2.04 -3.91
C ILE A 49 3.15 -1.86 -3.66
N ASN A 50 2.51 -2.92 -3.19
CA ASN A 50 1.17 -2.89 -2.61
C ASN A 50 1.32 -2.92 -1.08
N LEU A 51 0.76 -1.92 -0.38
CA LEU A 51 0.76 -1.84 1.07
C LEU A 51 -0.64 -2.09 1.62
N VAL A 52 -0.74 -3.02 2.57
CA VAL A 52 -1.98 -3.30 3.29
C VAL A 52 -2.27 -2.19 4.28
N VAL A 53 -3.49 -1.66 4.26
CA VAL A 53 -3.99 -0.63 5.17
C VAL A 53 -5.30 -1.07 5.82
N ASP A 54 -5.58 -0.54 7.00
CA ASP A 54 -6.83 -0.80 7.75
C ASP A 54 -7.94 0.20 7.44
N ASP A 55 -7.60 1.33 6.82
CA ASP A 55 -8.51 2.38 6.36
C ASP A 55 -7.87 3.06 5.15
N LEU A 56 -8.40 2.79 3.95
CA LEU A 56 -7.85 3.29 2.69
C LEU A 56 -7.89 4.82 2.62
N ASP A 57 -9.01 5.42 3.00
CA ASP A 57 -9.23 6.86 2.85
C ASP A 57 -8.35 7.65 3.83
N ALA A 58 -8.25 7.19 5.08
CA ALA A 58 -7.36 7.79 6.06
C ALA A 58 -5.88 7.61 5.68
N ALA A 59 -5.50 6.46 5.11
CA ALA A 59 -4.14 6.24 4.63
C ALA A 59 -3.79 7.18 3.48
N LEU A 60 -4.66 7.32 2.48
CA LEU A 60 -4.46 8.23 1.35
C LEU A 60 -4.39 9.69 1.79
N ALA A 61 -5.23 10.09 2.75
CA ALA A 61 -5.16 11.44 3.33
C ALA A 61 -3.79 11.72 3.98
N ARG A 62 -3.23 10.75 4.73
CA ARG A 62 -1.89 10.89 5.32
C ARG A 62 -0.79 10.94 4.26
N VAL A 63 -0.90 10.13 3.22
CA VAL A 63 0.03 10.09 2.09
C VAL A 63 0.04 11.44 1.36
N ALA A 64 -1.13 12.06 1.12
CA ALA A 64 -1.21 13.39 0.54
C ALA A 64 -0.53 14.47 1.41
N VAL A 65 -0.74 14.43 2.73
CA VAL A 65 -0.04 15.32 3.68
C VAL A 65 1.48 15.11 3.63
N GLY A 66 1.93 13.88 3.35
CA GLY A 66 3.34 13.52 3.16
C GLY A 66 3.97 14.00 1.84
N GLY A 67 3.22 14.67 0.97
CA GLY A 67 3.71 15.24 -0.29
C GLY A 67 3.57 14.34 -1.51
N ALA A 68 2.94 13.18 -1.38
CA ALA A 68 2.61 12.33 -2.51
C ALA A 68 1.36 12.83 -3.26
N THR A 69 1.24 12.47 -4.54
CA THR A 69 0.08 12.79 -5.37
C THR A 69 -0.91 11.63 -5.33
N VAL A 70 -2.05 11.80 -4.65
CA VAL A 70 -3.11 10.78 -4.60
C VAL A 70 -3.87 10.75 -5.92
N LEU A 71 -4.02 9.57 -6.52
CA LEU A 71 -4.83 9.39 -7.73
C LEU A 71 -6.32 9.37 -7.36
N GLU A 72 -7.19 9.83 -8.26
CA GLU A 72 -8.65 9.81 -8.04
C GLU A 72 -9.25 8.39 -8.15
N GLU A 73 -8.58 7.53 -8.92
CA GLU A 73 -9.01 6.15 -9.19
C GLU A 73 -9.14 5.31 -7.92
N ARG A 74 -10.28 4.62 -7.78
CA ARG A 74 -10.56 3.65 -6.71
C ARG A 74 -11.19 2.41 -7.32
N GLU A 75 -10.86 1.25 -6.77
CA GLU A 75 -11.52 0.00 -7.11
C GLU A 75 -12.06 -0.70 -5.87
N GLU A 76 -13.19 -1.37 -6.01
CA GLU A 76 -13.80 -2.18 -4.95
C GLU A 76 -14.15 -3.56 -5.54
N HIS A 77 -13.69 -4.61 -4.86
CA HIS A 77 -13.87 -6.00 -5.26
C HIS A 77 -14.23 -6.86 -4.03
N ASP A 78 -14.60 -8.12 -4.25
CA ASP A 78 -14.87 -9.08 -3.16
C ASP A 78 -13.67 -9.29 -2.22
N PHE A 79 -12.46 -9.00 -2.71
CA PHE A 79 -11.21 -9.09 -1.95
C PHE A 79 -10.74 -7.73 -1.40
N GLY A 80 -11.59 -6.69 -1.38
CA GLY A 80 -11.32 -5.43 -0.69
C GLY A 80 -11.28 -4.20 -1.61
N ARG A 81 -10.78 -3.08 -1.05
CA ARG A 81 -10.72 -1.77 -1.70
C ARG A 81 -9.30 -1.41 -2.07
N PHE A 82 -9.12 -0.75 -3.21
CA PHE A 82 -7.82 -0.35 -3.74
C PHE A 82 -7.79 1.14 -4.05
N GLY A 83 -6.62 1.73 -3.82
CA GLY A 83 -6.31 3.10 -4.20
C GLY A 83 -4.83 3.25 -4.49
N TRP A 84 -4.48 4.33 -5.17
CA TRP A 84 -3.12 4.56 -5.64
C TRP A 84 -2.66 5.98 -5.36
N PHE A 85 -1.35 6.14 -5.26
CA PHE A 85 -0.68 7.43 -5.24
C PHE A 85 0.64 7.36 -6.00
N ILE A 86 1.17 8.52 -6.38
CA ILE A 86 2.53 8.69 -6.90
C ILE A 86 3.38 9.31 -5.78
N ASP A 87 4.46 8.62 -5.39
CA ASP A 87 5.40 9.12 -4.39
C ASP A 87 6.23 10.31 -4.93
N PRO A 88 6.98 11.04 -4.07
CA PRO A 88 7.81 12.16 -4.52
C PRO A 88 8.92 11.80 -5.52
N ASP A 89 9.29 10.51 -5.63
CA ASP A 89 10.29 10.01 -6.58
C ASP A 89 9.66 9.59 -7.92
N GLY A 90 8.33 9.67 -8.05
CA GLY A 90 7.59 9.36 -9.27
C GLY A 90 7.16 7.89 -9.41
N HIS A 91 7.19 7.11 -8.32
CA HIS A 91 6.70 5.74 -8.33
C HIS A 91 5.22 5.67 -7.97
N ARG A 92 4.43 4.96 -8.78
CA ARG A 92 3.08 4.55 -8.40
C ARG A 92 3.17 3.51 -7.30
N VAL A 93 2.40 3.70 -6.23
CA VAL A 93 2.25 2.79 -5.10
C VAL A 93 0.78 2.47 -4.95
N GLU A 94 0.48 1.22 -4.63
CA GLU A 94 -0.86 0.72 -4.42
C GLU A 94 -1.12 0.52 -2.92
N LEU A 95 -2.33 0.88 -2.49
CA LEU A 95 -2.84 0.61 -1.15
C LEU A 95 -4.01 -0.35 -1.28
N TRP A 96 -4.04 -1.35 -0.40
CA TRP A 96 -5.12 -2.33 -0.33
C TRP A 96 -5.71 -2.37 1.07
N GLU A 97 -7.01 -2.11 1.18
CA GLU A 97 -7.81 -2.35 2.37
C GLU A 97 -8.54 -3.69 2.18
N PRO A 98 -8.16 -4.75 2.94
CA PRO A 98 -8.81 -6.06 2.83
C PRO A 98 -10.26 -5.97 3.32
N PRO A 99 -11.13 -6.91 2.91
CA PRO A 99 -12.49 -6.96 3.42
C PRO A 99 -12.48 -7.17 4.93
N GLU A 100 -13.56 -6.79 5.60
CA GLU A 100 -13.76 -7.18 6.99
C GLU A 100 -13.72 -8.70 7.11
N ALA A 101 -13.07 -9.19 8.16
CA ALA A 101 -13.06 -10.61 8.45
C ALA A 101 -14.46 -11.05 8.88
N GLU A 102 -14.95 -12.17 8.34
CA GLU A 102 -16.17 -12.84 8.82
C GLU A 102 -16.03 -13.37 10.26
#